data_AF-A0A8B8J929-F1
#
_entry.id   AF-A0A8B8J929-F1
#
_cell.length_a   1.000
_cell.length_b   1.000
_cell.length_c   1.000
_cell.angle_alpha   90.00
_cell.angle_beta   90.00
_cell.angle_gamma   90.00
#
_symmetry.space_group_name_H-M   'P 1'
#
loop_
_entity.id
_entity.type
_entity.pdbx_description
1 polymer ?
#
loop_
_entity_poly.entity_id
_entity_poly.type
_entity_poly.pdbx_seq_one_letter_code
_entity_poly.pdbx_strand_id
1 'polypeptide(L)'
;MPAKRPCFPPWRFLLLQGDRQAQLPVHQRARAADAISMEAYWRVQDPVYGSVGIINLLQHEIYMNQHELARTQAQIAMHTAQQQQQQQQEEEEEEAQQASQPVEAPNMHPQQQDLFAPDRTYLDLSHFPDFF
;
A
#
# COMPACT_ATOMS: atom_id res chain seq x y z
N MET A 1 24.85 48.76 -14.79
CA MET A 1 23.91 49.18 -13.72
C MET A 1 23.10 47.95 -13.31
N PRO A 2 23.28 47.35 -12.11
CA PRO A 2 22.45 46.22 -11.72
C PRO A 2 21.04 46.72 -11.40
N ALA A 3 20.04 46.14 -12.07
CA ALA A 3 18.63 46.43 -11.82
C ALA A 3 18.27 46.00 -10.39
N LYS A 4 17.76 46.93 -9.58
CA LYS A 4 17.21 46.63 -8.26
C LYS A 4 16.07 45.64 -8.44
N ARG A 5 16.23 44.40 -7.95
CA ARG A 5 15.12 43.44 -7.87
C ARG A 5 14.01 44.09 -7.04
N PRO A 6 12.75 44.12 -7.53
CA PRO A 6 11.66 44.69 -6.77
C PRO A 6 11.50 43.90 -5.46
N CYS A 7 11.71 44.59 -4.34
CA CYS A 7 11.45 44.04 -3.02
C CYS A 7 9.93 44.07 -2.84
N PHE A 8 9.25 43.00 -3.23
CA PHE A 8 7.82 42.90 -3.01
C PHE A 8 7.57 42.65 -1.51
N PRO A 9 6.76 43.49 -0.83
CA PRO A 9 6.42 43.25 0.55
C PRO A 9 5.72 41.88 0.69
N PRO A 10 5.92 41.15 1.80
CA PRO A 10 5.30 39.83 2.03
C PRO A 10 3.78 39.83 1.80
N TRP A 11 3.14 40.96 2.09
CA TRP A 11 1.69 41.20 1.96
C TRP A 11 1.15 41.15 0.53
N ARG A 12 2.00 41.27 -0.51
CA ARG A 12 1.54 41.21 -1.90
C ARG A 12 1.03 39.81 -2.29
N PHE A 13 1.53 38.76 -1.65
CA PHE A 13 0.99 37.40 -1.79
C PHE A 13 -0.38 37.26 -1.11
N LEU A 14 -0.57 37.87 0.05
CA LEU A 14 -1.84 37.84 0.79
C LEU A 14 -2.98 38.54 0.03
N LEU A 15 -2.70 39.66 -0.65
CA LEU A 15 -3.69 40.35 -1.50
C LEU A 15 -4.13 39.52 -2.72
N LEU A 16 -3.19 38.79 -3.36
CA LEU A 16 -3.52 37.95 -4.52
C LEU A 16 -4.26 36.65 -4.12
N GLN A 17 -4.06 36.17 -2.89
CA GLN A 17 -4.76 35.01 -2.32
C GLN A 17 -6.17 35.37 -1.82
N GLY A 18 -6.37 36.58 -1.29
CA GLY A 18 -7.68 37.07 -0.85
C GLY A 18 -8.71 37.14 -1.99
N ASP A 19 -8.31 37.62 -3.17
CA ASP A 19 -9.17 37.65 -4.36
C ASP A 19 -9.53 36.24 -4.85
N ARG A 20 -8.62 35.26 -4.71
CA ARG A 20 -8.92 33.86 -5.05
C ARG A 20 -9.89 33.20 -4.07
N GLN A 21 -9.82 33.52 -2.78
CA GLN A 21 -10.80 33.03 -1.81
C GLN A 21 -12.20 33.63 -2.04
N ALA A 22 -12.28 34.90 -2.44
CA ALA A 22 -13.54 35.55 -2.76
C ALA A 22 -14.28 34.87 -3.93
N GLN A 23 -13.54 34.26 -4.85
CA GLN A 23 -14.08 33.52 -6.00
C GLN A 23 -14.60 32.11 -5.65
N LEU A 24 -14.33 31.59 -4.44
CA LEU A 24 -14.84 30.29 -4.01
C LEU A 24 -16.31 30.39 -3.55
N PRO A 25 -17.12 29.33 -3.74
CA PRO A 25 -18.44 29.22 -3.12
C PRO A 25 -18.36 29.41 -1.60
N VAL A 26 -19.37 30.07 -1.00
CA VAL A 26 -19.35 30.49 0.42
C VAL A 26 -19.01 29.33 1.37
N HIS A 27 -19.55 28.13 1.13
CA HIS A 27 -19.31 26.96 1.97
C HIS A 27 -17.85 26.46 1.95
N GLN A 28 -17.06 26.78 0.93
CA GLN A 28 -15.64 26.40 0.82
C GLN A 28 -14.69 27.47 1.36
N ARG A 29 -15.17 28.70 1.52
CA ARG A 29 -14.33 29.83 1.96
C ARG A 29 -13.73 29.61 3.34
N ALA A 30 -14.49 29.03 4.27
CA ALA A 30 -13.98 28.70 5.60
C ALA A 30 -12.78 27.74 5.53
N ARG A 31 -12.94 26.60 4.82
CA ARG A 31 -11.86 25.64 4.61
C ARG A 31 -10.65 26.27 3.90
N ALA A 32 -10.90 27.14 2.91
CA ALA A 32 -9.83 27.84 2.23
C ALA A 32 -9.11 28.84 3.15
N ALA A 33 -9.81 29.52 4.05
CA ALA A 33 -9.23 30.40 5.06
C ALA A 33 -8.35 29.62 6.04
N ASP A 34 -8.81 28.44 6.48
CA ASP A 34 -8.02 27.55 7.34
C ASP A 34 -6.75 27.08 6.64
N ALA A 35 -6.86 26.65 5.38
CA ALA A 35 -5.71 26.20 4.59
C ALA A 35 -4.66 27.32 4.40
N ILE A 36 -5.08 28.55 4.10
CA ILE A 36 -4.15 29.68 3.96
C ILE A 36 -3.52 30.04 5.32
N SER A 37 -4.31 30.02 6.40
CA SER A 37 -3.80 30.29 7.76
C SER A 37 -2.74 29.26 8.15
N MET A 38 -2.97 27.98 7.84
CA MET A 38 -2.00 26.91 8.07
C MET A 38 -0.76 27.06 7.20
N GLU A 39 -0.88 27.39 5.91
CA GLU A 39 0.29 27.64 5.05
C GLU A 39 1.13 28.80 5.60
N ALA A 40 0.49 29.89 6.01
CA ALA A 40 1.15 31.03 6.60
C ALA A 40 1.86 30.67 7.92
N TYR A 41 1.21 29.90 8.79
CA TYR A 41 1.81 29.38 10.02
C TYR A 41 3.10 28.59 9.72
N TRP A 42 3.06 27.67 8.76
CA TRP A 42 4.24 26.88 8.40
C TRP A 42 5.35 27.72 7.78
N ARG A 43 5.04 28.76 7.00
CA ARG A 43 6.06 29.69 6.48
C ARG A 43 6.72 30.55 7.56
N VAL A 44 6.05 30.77 8.69
CA VAL A 44 6.69 31.43 9.85
C VAL A 44 7.69 30.49 10.52
N GLN A 45 7.34 29.21 10.64
CA GLN A 45 8.22 28.19 11.24
C GLN A 45 9.39 27.80 10.33
N ASP A 46 9.12 27.63 9.04
CA ASP A 46 10.10 27.34 7.99
C ASP A 46 9.90 28.32 6.82
N PRO A 47 10.67 29.42 6.79
CA PRO A 47 10.56 30.43 5.74
C PRO A 47 10.96 29.96 4.34
N VAL A 48 11.70 28.84 4.24
CA VAL A 48 12.22 28.35 2.96
C VAL A 48 11.24 27.35 2.36
N TYR A 49 10.83 26.34 3.11
CA TYR A 49 9.99 25.25 2.60
C TYR A 49 8.56 25.26 3.17
N GLY A 50 8.31 25.84 4.34
CA GLY A 50 6.99 25.89 4.96
C GLY A 50 6.30 24.52 4.98
N SER A 51 5.04 24.47 4.56
CA SER A 51 4.27 23.22 4.48
C SER A 51 4.79 22.26 3.40
N VAL A 52 5.54 22.74 2.41
CA VAL A 52 6.11 21.89 1.33
C VAL A 52 7.17 20.94 1.90
N GLY A 53 7.92 21.37 2.92
CA GLY A 53 8.88 20.49 3.61
C GLY A 53 8.18 19.30 4.26
N ILE A 54 7.05 19.55 4.92
CA ILE A 54 6.22 18.50 5.55
C ILE A 54 5.63 17.57 4.49
N ILE A 55 5.10 18.12 3.40
CA ILE A 55 4.57 17.31 2.28
C ILE A 55 5.65 16.39 1.73
N ASN A 56 6.85 16.91 1.49
CA ASN A 56 7.96 16.12 0.96
C ASN A 56 8.41 15.01 1.92
N LEU A 57 8.45 15.30 3.23
CA LEU A 57 8.75 14.30 4.25
C LEU A 57 7.71 13.16 4.21
N LEU A 58 6.43 13.50 4.22
CA LEU A 58 5.34 12.52 4.18
C LEU A 58 5.38 11.69 2.89
N GLN A 59 5.66 12.32 1.74
CA GLN A 59 5.82 11.60 0.47
C GLN A 59 6.97 10.60 0.51
N HIS A 60 8.10 10.98 1.11
CA HIS A 60 9.23 10.09 1.31
C HIS A 60 8.86 8.91 2.23
N GLU A 61 8.20 9.18 3.35
CA GLU A 61 7.75 8.12 4.28
C GLU A 61 6.77 7.16 3.61
N ILE A 62 5.80 7.67 2.86
CA ILE A 62 4.86 6.83 2.08
C ILE A 62 5.62 5.94 1.11
N TYR A 63 6.57 6.50 0.36
CA TYR A 63 7.35 5.76 -0.61
C TYR A 63 8.20 4.65 0.05
N MET A 64 8.88 4.95 1.16
CA MET A 64 9.66 3.95 1.91
C MET A 64 8.77 2.81 2.42
N ASN A 65 7.61 3.12 3.00
CA ASN A 65 6.68 2.11 3.50
C ASN A 65 6.11 1.23 2.38
N GLN A 66 5.74 1.83 1.25
CA GLN A 66 5.27 1.08 0.07
C GLN A 66 6.36 0.16 -0.48
N HIS A 67 7.61 0.61 -0.49
CA HIS A 67 8.75 -0.21 -0.92
C HIS A 67 8.94 -1.43 -0.02
N GLU A 68 8.96 -1.25 1.30
CA GLU A 68 9.12 -2.35 2.26
C GLU A 68 7.93 -3.32 2.22
N LEU A 69 6.71 -2.83 2.01
CA LEU A 69 5.54 -3.67 1.81
C LEU A 69 5.70 -4.56 0.58
N ALA A 70 6.06 -3.96 -0.58
CA ALA A 70 6.27 -4.70 -1.82
C ALA A 70 7.39 -5.74 -1.68
N ARG A 71 8.47 -5.40 -0.99
CA ARG A 71 9.57 -6.34 -0.68
C ARG A 71 9.10 -7.53 0.15
N THR A 72 8.35 -7.27 1.21
CA THR A 72 7.82 -8.31 2.10
C THR A 72 6.85 -9.22 1.34
N GLN A 73 5.96 -8.65 0.52
CA GLN A 73 5.05 -9.40 -0.33
C GLN A 73 5.79 -10.30 -1.32
N ALA A 74 6.85 -9.80 -1.95
CA ALA A 74 7.69 -10.61 -2.84
C ALA A 74 8.37 -11.77 -2.10
N GLN A 75 8.89 -11.54 -0.89
CA GLN A 75 9.47 -12.61 -0.05
C GLN A 75 8.43 -13.68 0.31
N ILE A 76 7.22 -13.27 0.68
CA ILE A 76 6.13 -14.20 0.96
C ILE A 76 5.81 -15.03 -0.28
N ALA A 77 5.65 -14.40 -1.45
CA ALA A 77 5.36 -15.08 -2.70
C ALA A 77 6.45 -16.09 -3.11
N MET A 78 7.73 -15.75 -2.88
CA MET A 78 8.82 -16.68 -3.12
C MET A 78 8.77 -17.89 -2.19
N HIS A 79 8.50 -17.69 -0.90
CA HIS A 79 8.39 -18.78 0.07
C HIS A 79 7.19 -19.68 -0.22
N THR A 80 6.03 -19.11 -0.57
CA THR A 80 4.85 -19.92 -0.93
C THR A 80 5.09 -20.72 -2.20
N ALA A 81 5.74 -20.14 -3.22
CA ALA A 81 6.12 -20.86 -4.44
C ALA A 81 7.11 -22.01 -4.16
N GLN A 82 8.11 -21.79 -3.30
CA GLN A 82 9.04 -22.84 -2.88
C GLN A 82 8.34 -23.98 -2.13
N GLN A 83 7.42 -23.66 -1.23
CA GLN A 83 6.63 -24.67 -0.51
C GLN A 83 5.75 -25.51 -1.46
N GLN A 84 5.15 -24.87 -2.47
CA GLN A 84 4.38 -25.60 -3.49
C GLN A 84 5.25 -26.53 -4.34
N GLN A 85 6.47 -26.10 -4.69
CA GLN A 85 7.41 -26.96 -5.42
C GLN A 85 7.85 -28.17 -4.61
N GLN A 86 8.06 -28.02 -3.30
CA GLN A 86 8.39 -29.15 -2.42
C GLN A 86 7.25 -30.17 -2.33
N GLN A 87 6.00 -29.71 -2.24
CA GLN A 87 4.83 -30.60 -2.25
C GLN A 87 4.69 -31.39 -3.57
N GLN A 88 4.99 -30.77 -4.71
CA GLN A 88 4.94 -31.46 -6.02
C GLN A 88 6.03 -32.53 -6.18
N GLN A 89 7.21 -32.33 -5.58
CA GLN A 89 8.29 -33.34 -5.61
C GLN A 89 7.96 -34.56 -4.74
N GLU A 90 7.26 -34.36 -3.62
CA GLU A 90 6.79 -35.47 -2.77
C GLU A 90 5.68 -36.29 -3.46
N GLU A 91 4.81 -35.66 -4.26
CA GLU A 91 3.77 -36.36 -5.04
C GLU A 91 4.35 -37.17 -6.23
N GLU A 92 5.39 -36.69 -6.93
CA GLU A 92 6.03 -37.43 -8.03
C GLU A 92 6.86 -38.65 -7.56
N GLU A 93 7.42 -38.62 -6.33
CA GLU A 93 8.15 -39.77 -5.77
C GLU A 93 7.22 -40.88 -5.23
N GLU A 94 5.99 -40.58 -4.79
CA GLU A 94 4.99 -41.57 -4.37
C GLU A 94 4.40 -42.34 -5.56
N GLU A 95 4.13 -41.69 -6.70
CA GLU A 95 3.52 -42.34 -7.88
C GLU A 95 4.47 -43.35 -8.55
N ALA A 96 5.78 -43.09 -8.52
CA ALA A 96 6.80 -44.01 -9.06
C ALA A 96 6.98 -45.31 -8.24
N GLN A 97 6.66 -45.30 -6.94
CA GLN A 97 6.80 -46.47 -6.07
C GLN A 97 5.55 -47.36 -6.07
N GLN A 98 4.37 -46.82 -6.40
CA GLN A 98 3.11 -47.57 -6.47
C GLN A 98 2.91 -48.34 -7.79
N ALA A 99 3.64 -48.00 -8.86
CA ALA A 99 3.57 -48.67 -10.16
C ALA A 99 4.13 -50.12 -10.17
N SER A 100 4.62 -50.65 -9.05
CA SER A 100 5.18 -52.00 -8.92
C SER A 100 4.26 -53.02 -8.21
N GLN A 101 3.07 -52.62 -7.76
CA GLN A 101 2.19 -53.52 -7.00
C GLN A 101 1.10 -54.16 -7.90
N PRO A 102 0.86 -55.48 -7.80
CA PRO A 102 -0.19 -56.14 -8.58
C PRO A 102 -1.57 -55.69 -8.06
N VAL A 103 -2.39 -55.17 -8.97
CA VAL A 103 -3.77 -54.73 -8.72
C VAL A 103 -4.64 -55.89 -8.22
N GLU A 104 -4.96 -55.90 -6.93
CA GLU A 104 -5.98 -56.76 -6.33
C GLU A 104 -7.34 -56.03 -6.32
N ALA A 105 -8.40 -56.76 -6.68
CA ALA A 105 -9.74 -56.25 -7.02
C ALA A 105 -10.48 -55.53 -5.87
N PRO A 106 -11.48 -54.68 -6.16
CA PRO A 106 -12.03 -53.74 -5.18
C PRO A 106 -12.97 -54.43 -4.17
N ASN A 107 -12.60 -54.41 -2.90
CA ASN A 107 -13.46 -54.84 -1.79
C ASN A 107 -14.32 -53.67 -1.31
N MET A 108 -15.63 -53.77 -1.52
CA MET A 108 -16.62 -52.84 -1.01
C MET A 108 -16.95 -53.17 0.45
N HIS A 109 -16.50 -52.33 1.39
CA HIS A 109 -17.15 -52.27 2.71
C HIS A 109 -17.17 -50.84 3.27
N PRO A 110 -18.33 -50.34 3.77
CA PRO A 110 -18.49 -48.96 4.17
C PRO A 110 -18.24 -48.81 5.67
N GLN A 111 -17.32 -47.92 6.09
CA GLN A 111 -17.34 -47.44 7.48
C GLN A 111 -16.57 -46.13 7.66
N GLN A 112 -17.38 -45.11 7.95
CA GLN A 112 -17.13 -43.95 8.81
C GLN A 112 -16.17 -42.86 8.32
N GLN A 113 -16.77 -41.74 7.92
CA GLN A 113 -16.13 -40.47 7.63
C GLN A 113 -15.49 -39.93 8.91
N ASP A 114 -14.15 -40.01 9.00
CA ASP A 114 -13.39 -39.22 9.96
C ASP A 114 -13.37 -37.75 9.51
N LEU A 115 -14.11 -36.97 10.28
CA LEU A 115 -14.33 -35.54 10.13
C LEU A 115 -13.10 -34.75 10.61
N PHE A 116 -11.97 -34.85 9.90
CA PHE A 116 -10.83 -33.93 10.11
C PHE A 116 -10.07 -33.70 8.80
N ALA A 117 -10.75 -33.08 7.82
CA ALA A 117 -10.02 -32.29 6.84
C ALA A 117 -9.52 -31.01 7.54
N PRO A 118 -8.22 -30.68 7.54
CA PRO A 118 -7.81 -29.35 7.95
C PRO A 118 -8.44 -28.38 6.96
N ASP A 119 -9.31 -27.53 7.50
CA ASP A 119 -10.05 -26.52 6.77
C ASP A 119 -9.06 -25.66 5.95
N ARG A 120 -8.99 -25.94 4.64
CA ARG A 120 -8.10 -25.24 3.70
C ARG A 120 -8.56 -23.81 3.38
N THR A 121 -9.52 -23.28 4.13
CA THR A 121 -10.02 -21.91 3.99
C THR A 121 -9.09 -20.86 4.59
N TYR A 122 -8.06 -21.23 5.37
CA TYR A 122 -7.16 -20.23 5.98
C TYR A 122 -6.13 -19.63 5.00
N LEU A 123 -5.92 -20.21 3.81
CA LEU A 123 -4.97 -19.70 2.83
C LEU A 123 -5.64 -19.05 1.61
N ASP A 124 -6.94 -18.72 1.69
CA ASP A 124 -7.54 -17.85 0.69
C ASP A 124 -7.22 -16.37 0.98
N LEU A 125 -5.95 -16.02 0.80
CA LEU A 125 -5.49 -14.63 0.75
C LEU A 125 -5.71 -14.00 -0.63
N SER A 126 -6.46 -14.66 -1.53
CA SER A 126 -6.70 -14.16 -2.89
C SER A 126 -7.69 -12.98 -2.94
N HIS A 127 -8.18 -12.53 -1.79
CA HIS A 127 -8.95 -11.28 -1.68
C HIS A 127 -8.40 -10.36 -0.58
N PHE A 128 -7.15 -9.93 -0.72
CA PHE A 128 -6.79 -8.62 -0.21
C PHE A 128 -7.32 -7.58 -1.22
N PRO A 129 -8.29 -6.73 -0.84
CA PRO A 129 -8.71 -5.65 -1.72
C PRO A 129 -7.49 -4.80 -2.04
N ASP A 130 -7.24 -4.56 -3.33
CA ASP A 130 -6.32 -3.53 -3.79
C ASP A 130 -6.73 -2.21 -3.13
N PHE A 131 -6.01 -1.80 -2.09
CA PHE A 131 -6.12 -0.45 -1.56
C PHE A 131 -5.16 0.45 -2.34
N PHE A 132 -5.53 0.74 -3.58
CA PHE A 132 -5.16 1.96 -4.33
C PHE A 132 -6.30 2.35 -5.28
#